data_AF-A0A7S3T3B1-F1
#
_entry.id   AF-A0A7S3T3B1-F1
#
_cell.length_a   1.000
_cell.length_b   1.000
_cell.length_c   1.000
_cell.angle_alpha   90.00
_cell.angle_beta   90.00
_cell.angle_gamma   90.00
#
_symmetry.space_group_name_H-M   'P 1'
#
loop_
_entity.id
_entity.type
_entity.pdbx_description
1 polymer ?
#
loop_
_entity_poly.entity_id
_entity_poly.type
_entity_poly.pdbx_seq_one_letter_code
_entity_poly.pdbx_strand_id
1 'polypeptide(L)'
;QALRMLVAAFIIRVRSSPTCPGELQVPGLGSVRPSVTQVNTPGDRGKLAGLVEVGGDTLTPHMRGRAYFSDTCMDNAFTNTQYVSLNLLGKTFRYTVDVSGAGCGCNAAMYLVSMPQNTQAGTCGDDYYCDANSVCGVACAEIDIQEASLHAWHS
;
A
#
# COMPACT_ATOMS: atom_id res chain seq x y z
N GLN A 1 23.65 51.12 7.15
CA GLN A 1 23.31 49.80 7.72
C GLN A 1 22.43 49.10 6.70
N ALA A 2 22.93 48.06 6.04
CA ALA A 2 22.19 47.34 5.00
C ALA A 2 21.41 46.19 5.65
N LEU A 3 20.08 46.25 5.56
CA LEU A 3 19.18 45.22 6.05
C LEU A 3 19.28 43.99 5.13
N ARG A 4 19.97 42.95 5.60
CA ARG A 4 20.00 41.64 4.93
C ARG A 4 18.66 40.94 5.15
N MET A 5 17.83 40.91 4.12
CA MET A 5 16.61 40.12 4.10
C MET A 5 17.00 38.65 3.82
N LEU A 6 16.90 37.78 4.83
CA LEU A 6 16.99 36.33 4.60
C LEU A 6 15.66 35.85 4.00
N VAL A 7 15.68 35.48 2.73
CA VAL A 7 14.57 34.74 2.11
C VAL A 7 14.75 33.27 2.46
N ALA A 8 13.98 32.77 3.43
CA ALA A 8 13.91 31.34 3.72
C ALA A 8 12.96 30.69 2.70
N ALA A 9 13.51 30.06 1.67
CA ALA A 9 12.73 29.22 0.76
C ALA A 9 12.30 27.94 1.50
N PHE A 10 11.05 27.87 1.95
CA PHE A 10 10.45 26.64 2.46
C PHE A 10 10.24 25.70 1.26
N ILE A 11 11.17 24.76 1.05
CA ILE A 11 10.97 23.66 0.10
C ILE A 11 9.96 22.71 0.76
N ILE A 12 8.70 22.78 0.35
CA ILE A 12 7.69 21.78 0.70
C ILE A 12 8.10 20.48 -0.02
N ARG A 13 8.81 19.59 0.67
CA ARG A 13 9.03 18.23 0.18
C ARG A 13 7.70 17.49 0.27
N VAL A 14 7.16 17.08 -0.88
CA VAL A 14 6.11 16.05 -0.90
C VAL A 14 6.72 14.81 -0.26
N ARG A 15 6.17 14.38 0.89
CA ARG A 15 6.60 13.15 1.55
C ARG A 15 6.04 11.97 0.78
N SER A 16 6.92 11.20 0.15
CA SER A 16 6.61 9.84 -0.32
C SER A 16 7.10 8.84 0.70
N SER A 17 6.47 7.66 0.73
CA SER A 17 6.91 6.55 1.57
C SER A 17 8.23 5.98 1.04
N PRO A 18 9.15 5.55 1.91
CA PRO A 18 10.15 4.56 1.48
C PRO A 18 9.43 3.26 1.06
N THR A 19 10.04 2.47 0.17
CA THR A 19 9.52 1.15 -0.21
C THR A 19 9.33 0.25 1.01
N CYS A 20 10.23 0.34 1.99
CA CYS A 20 10.17 -0.39 3.25
C CYS A 20 9.89 0.58 4.42
N PRO A 21 8.61 0.90 4.72
CA PRO A 21 8.23 1.84 5.77
C PRO A 21 8.42 1.33 7.19
N GLY A 22 8.63 0.03 7.39
CA GLY A 22 8.83 -0.55 8.72
C GLY A 22 8.34 -1.99 8.83
N GLU A 23 8.03 -2.39 10.04
CA GLU A 23 7.62 -3.74 10.40
C GLU A 23 6.37 -3.69 11.29
N LEU A 24 5.47 -4.64 11.09
CA LEU A 24 4.22 -4.82 11.81
C LEU A 24 4.20 -6.21 12.46
N GLN A 25 3.80 -6.30 13.73
CA GLN A 25 3.55 -7.58 14.37
C GLN A 25 2.07 -7.96 14.22
N VAL A 26 1.79 -9.03 13.50
CA VAL A 26 0.44 -9.53 13.25
C VAL A 26 0.22 -10.81 14.07
N PRO A 27 -0.66 -10.80 15.09
CA PRO A 27 -0.94 -11.99 15.89
C PRO A 27 -1.35 -13.19 15.03
N GLY A 28 -0.69 -14.34 15.23
CA GLY A 28 -0.94 -15.58 14.48
C GLY A 28 -0.22 -15.68 13.13
N LEU A 29 0.35 -14.59 12.62
CA LEU A 29 1.17 -14.55 11.40
C LEU A 29 2.65 -14.26 11.72
N GLY A 30 2.91 -13.44 12.74
CA GLY A 30 4.25 -13.02 13.14
C GLY A 30 4.61 -11.63 12.57
N SER A 31 5.90 -11.44 12.32
CA SER A 31 6.45 -10.21 11.76
C SER A 31 6.13 -10.10 10.27
N VAL A 32 5.59 -8.96 9.85
CA VAL A 32 5.33 -8.61 8.46
C VAL A 32 6.04 -7.29 8.15
N ARG A 33 6.64 -7.18 6.97
CA ARG A 33 7.35 -5.99 6.49
C ARG A 33 6.62 -5.44 5.27
N PRO A 34 5.65 -4.53 5.45
CA PRO A 34 4.89 -4.03 4.32
C PRO A 34 5.79 -3.49 3.22
N SER A 35 5.53 -3.86 1.97
CA SER A 35 6.19 -3.28 0.79
C SER A 35 5.28 -2.22 0.18
N VAL A 36 5.78 -1.01 -0.02
CA VAL A 36 5.03 0.13 -0.59
C VAL A 36 5.46 0.38 -2.03
N THR A 37 4.49 0.39 -2.93
CA THR A 37 4.75 0.77 -4.33
C THR A 37 4.99 2.28 -4.44
N GLN A 38 5.82 2.68 -5.40
CA GLN A 38 6.06 4.10 -5.69
C GLN A 38 5.08 4.65 -6.74
N VAL A 39 4.26 3.79 -7.37
CA VAL A 39 3.31 4.15 -8.43
C VAL A 39 1.96 3.47 -8.16
N ASN A 40 0.90 4.24 -7.94
CA ASN A 40 -0.41 3.68 -7.59
C ASN A 40 -1.18 3.15 -8.82
N THR A 41 -1.29 3.91 -9.91
CA THR A 41 -2.05 3.46 -11.11
C THR A 41 -1.25 3.65 -12.39
N PRO A 42 -1.56 2.91 -13.48
CA PRO A 42 -0.94 3.18 -14.77
C PRO A 42 -1.23 4.61 -15.20
N GLY A 43 -0.19 5.37 -15.52
CA GLY A 43 -0.30 6.81 -15.86
C GLY A 43 0.16 7.75 -14.75
N ASP A 44 0.46 7.25 -13.55
CA ASP A 44 1.13 8.02 -12.50
C ASP A 44 2.64 8.17 -12.72
N ARG A 45 3.14 8.01 -13.96
CA ARG A 45 4.57 8.20 -14.26
C ARG A 45 5.00 9.63 -13.86
N GLY A 46 5.92 9.72 -12.91
CA GLY A 46 6.39 10.98 -12.32
C GLY A 46 5.57 11.52 -11.14
N LYS A 47 4.47 10.84 -10.75
CA LYS A 47 3.70 11.10 -9.53
C LYS A 47 3.95 9.97 -8.55
N LEU A 48 4.55 10.31 -7.41
CA LEU A 48 4.77 9.33 -6.35
C LEU A 48 3.43 8.89 -5.75
N ALA A 49 3.32 7.61 -5.42
CA ALA A 49 2.23 7.09 -4.62
C ALA A 49 2.10 7.85 -3.28
N GLY A 50 0.91 7.75 -2.69
CA GLY A 50 0.61 8.38 -1.41
C GLY A 50 1.48 7.82 -0.27
N LEU A 51 1.61 8.62 0.79
CA LEU A 51 2.31 8.21 2.00
C LEU A 51 1.62 6.98 2.63
N VAL A 52 2.42 6.06 3.15
CA VAL A 52 2.01 4.91 3.95
C VAL A 52 2.93 4.91 5.16
N GLU A 53 2.33 4.99 6.34
CA GLU A 53 3.05 4.98 7.61
C GLU A 53 2.84 3.64 8.30
N VAL A 54 3.91 3.11 8.91
CA VAL A 54 3.86 1.96 9.78
C VAL A 54 4.27 2.43 11.17
N GLY A 55 3.43 2.17 12.17
CA GLY A 55 3.70 2.53 13.56
C GLY A 55 2.99 1.61 14.52
N GLY A 56 3.74 0.98 15.43
CA GLY A 56 3.20 0.01 16.38
C GLY A 56 2.53 -1.17 15.67
N ASP A 57 1.23 -1.34 15.89
CA ASP A 57 0.37 -2.34 15.25
C ASP A 57 -0.51 -1.76 14.13
N THR A 58 -0.22 -0.54 13.68
CA THR A 58 -1.04 0.22 12.73
C THR A 58 -0.31 0.46 11.40
N LEU A 59 -1.01 0.19 10.30
CA LEU A 59 -0.65 0.58 8.93
C LEU A 59 -1.60 1.70 8.50
N THR A 60 -1.06 2.86 8.15
CA THR A 60 -1.86 4.03 7.74
C THR A 60 -1.57 4.41 6.29
N PRO A 61 -2.33 3.88 5.31
CA PRO A 61 -2.28 4.37 3.94
C PRO A 61 -3.01 5.71 3.83
N HIS A 62 -2.30 6.76 3.44
CA HIS A 62 -2.91 8.04 3.06
C HIS A 62 -3.46 7.95 1.64
N MET A 63 -4.17 8.99 1.18
CA MET A 63 -4.74 9.02 -0.17
C MET A 63 -3.72 8.64 -1.24
N ARG A 64 -4.09 7.67 -2.08
CA ARG A 64 -3.26 7.07 -3.15
C ARG A 64 -2.08 6.22 -2.65
N GLY A 65 -1.99 5.96 -1.35
CA GLY A 65 -1.03 5.01 -0.78
C GLY A 65 -1.48 3.58 -1.05
N ARG A 66 -0.54 2.71 -1.39
CA ARG A 66 -0.78 1.27 -1.56
C ARG A 66 0.40 0.48 -1.00
N ALA A 67 0.07 -0.53 -0.20
CA ALA A 67 1.06 -1.38 0.45
C ALA A 67 0.61 -2.84 0.42
N TYR A 68 1.59 -3.73 0.45
CA TYR A 68 1.37 -5.18 0.41
C TYR A 68 2.04 -5.81 1.63
N PHE A 69 1.40 -6.80 2.25
CA PHE A 69 2.07 -7.58 3.29
C PHE A 69 3.19 -8.41 2.65
N SER A 70 4.40 -8.33 3.20
CA SER A 70 5.58 -9.06 2.71
C SER A 70 6.38 -9.68 3.86
N ASP A 71 6.93 -10.86 3.62
CA ASP A 71 7.86 -11.54 4.53
C ASP A 71 9.21 -10.82 4.55
N THR A 72 9.63 -10.32 3.38
CA THR A 72 10.83 -9.50 3.21
C THR A 72 10.49 -8.22 2.45
N CYS A 73 11.24 -7.16 2.72
CA CYS A 73 11.14 -5.91 1.97
C CYS A 73 12.54 -5.46 1.56
N MET A 74 12.70 -5.13 0.28
CA MET A 74 13.93 -4.63 -0.32
C MET A 74 13.70 -3.23 -0.84
N ASP A 75 14.65 -2.32 -0.59
CA ASP A 75 14.53 -0.95 -1.05
C ASP A 75 14.50 -0.88 -2.58
N ASN A 76 13.43 -0.30 -3.13
CA ASN A 76 13.21 -0.09 -4.56
C ASN A 76 13.31 -1.36 -5.42
N ALA A 77 13.07 -2.54 -4.85
CA ALA A 77 13.06 -3.80 -5.56
C ALA A 77 11.88 -4.65 -5.11
N PHE A 78 11.24 -5.31 -6.08
CA PHE A 78 10.11 -6.20 -5.85
C PHE A 78 10.40 -7.57 -6.45
N THR A 79 10.01 -8.62 -5.74
CA THR A 79 9.91 -9.99 -6.25
C THR A 79 8.56 -10.55 -5.82
N ASN A 80 7.93 -11.37 -6.66
CA ASN A 80 6.66 -12.01 -6.30
C ASN A 80 6.79 -12.88 -5.03
N THR A 81 7.95 -13.49 -4.82
CA THR A 81 8.20 -14.38 -3.68
C THR A 81 8.37 -13.67 -2.34
N GLN A 82 8.38 -12.33 -2.29
CA GLN A 82 8.48 -11.60 -1.02
C GLN A 82 7.13 -11.43 -0.33
N TYR A 83 6.02 -11.53 -1.06
CA TYR A 83 4.69 -11.25 -0.51
C TYR A 83 4.18 -12.40 0.36
N VAL A 84 3.49 -12.03 1.45
CA VAL A 84 2.91 -13.01 2.37
C VAL A 84 1.85 -13.84 1.64
N SER A 85 1.95 -15.17 1.75
CA SER A 85 0.93 -16.10 1.27
C SER A 85 0.03 -16.55 2.42
N LEU A 86 -1.19 -15.99 2.51
CA LEU A 86 -2.15 -16.32 3.55
C LEU A 86 -3.05 -17.50 3.14
N ASN A 87 -2.92 -18.64 3.81
CA ASN A 87 -3.92 -19.71 3.73
C ASN A 87 -4.96 -19.54 4.84
N LEU A 88 -6.12 -18.97 4.49
CA LEU A 88 -7.19 -18.65 5.43
C LEU A 88 -8.29 -19.73 5.53
N LEU A 89 -8.18 -20.86 4.82
CA LEU A 89 -9.20 -21.91 4.86
C LEU A 89 -9.38 -22.44 6.30
N GLY A 90 -10.60 -22.35 6.83
CA GLY A 90 -10.93 -22.74 8.20
C GLY A 90 -10.31 -21.86 9.28
N LYS A 91 -9.83 -20.65 8.94
CA LYS A 91 -9.25 -19.69 9.88
C LYS A 91 -10.08 -18.41 9.96
N THR A 92 -9.73 -17.55 10.90
CA THR A 92 -10.31 -16.20 11.02
C THR A 92 -9.22 -15.17 10.83
N PHE A 93 -9.48 -14.23 9.92
CA PHE A 93 -8.69 -13.01 9.78
C PHE A 93 -9.45 -11.86 10.45
N ARG A 94 -8.79 -11.11 11.34
CA ARG A 94 -9.41 -10.03 12.11
C ARG A 94 -8.47 -8.84 12.21
N TYR A 95 -9.02 -7.66 11.97
CA TYR A 95 -8.34 -6.37 12.11
C TYR A 95 -9.34 -5.31 12.58
N THR A 96 -8.83 -4.16 13.00
CA THR A 96 -9.63 -2.96 13.27
C THR A 96 -9.27 -1.91 12.22
N VAL A 97 -10.25 -1.13 11.78
CA VAL A 97 -10.04 -0.09 10.76
C VAL A 97 -10.72 1.20 11.19
N ASP A 98 -10.04 2.31 10.97
CA ASP A 98 -10.61 3.66 11.04
C ASP A 98 -10.68 4.24 9.63
N VAL A 99 -11.91 4.34 9.11
CA VAL A 99 -12.20 4.95 7.79
C VAL A 99 -12.84 6.34 7.92
N SER A 100 -12.81 6.96 9.11
CA SER A 100 -13.46 8.26 9.36
C SER A 100 -12.91 9.39 8.47
N GLY A 101 -11.66 9.27 8.00
CA GLY A 101 -11.04 10.18 7.05
C GLY A 101 -11.43 9.95 5.58
N ALA A 102 -12.07 8.84 5.24
CA ALA A 102 -12.47 8.50 3.86
C ALA A 102 -13.91 8.98 3.60
N GLY A 103 -14.06 10.19 3.05
CA GLY A 103 -15.36 10.76 2.68
C GLY A 103 -15.94 10.19 1.38
N CYS A 104 -16.99 10.85 0.86
CA CYS A 104 -17.62 10.47 -0.41
C CYS A 104 -16.61 10.37 -1.57
N GLY A 105 -16.76 9.31 -2.37
CA GLY A 105 -15.89 9.05 -3.53
C GLY A 105 -14.52 8.45 -3.20
N CYS A 106 -14.17 8.33 -1.91
CA CYS A 106 -12.99 7.59 -1.48
C CYS A 106 -13.33 6.10 -1.27
N ASN A 107 -12.37 5.24 -1.56
CA ASN A 107 -12.42 3.82 -1.23
C ASN A 107 -11.11 3.45 -0.52
N ALA A 108 -11.20 3.15 0.77
CA ALA A 108 -10.13 2.54 1.54
C ALA A 108 -10.36 1.02 1.52
N ALA A 109 -9.47 0.30 0.85
CA ALA A 109 -9.64 -1.10 0.56
C ALA A 109 -8.64 -2.01 1.28
N MET A 110 -9.11 -3.18 1.71
CA MET A 110 -8.30 -4.30 2.18
C MET A 110 -8.82 -5.58 1.53
N TYR A 111 -7.98 -6.24 0.76
CA TYR A 111 -8.35 -7.35 -0.09
C TYR A 111 -7.16 -8.30 -0.28
N LEU A 112 -7.42 -9.47 -0.85
CA LEU A 112 -6.43 -10.51 -1.13
C LEU A 112 -6.29 -10.67 -2.63
N VAL A 113 -5.04 -10.82 -3.08
CA VAL A 113 -4.70 -11.07 -4.48
C VAL A 113 -3.58 -12.10 -4.56
N SER A 114 -3.52 -12.84 -5.67
CA SER A 114 -2.52 -13.92 -5.90
C SER A 114 -1.15 -13.41 -6.35
N MET A 115 -0.63 -12.36 -5.71
CA MET A 115 0.68 -11.78 -6.03
C MET A 115 1.86 -12.78 -5.92
N PRO A 116 1.93 -13.66 -4.90
CA PRO A 116 3.03 -14.63 -4.82
C PRO A 116 3.13 -15.58 -6.03
N GLN A 117 2.03 -15.86 -6.71
CA GLN A 117 1.97 -16.72 -7.89
C GLN A 117 2.15 -15.97 -9.21
N ASN A 118 2.06 -14.63 -9.19
CA ASN A 118 2.24 -13.81 -10.37
C ASN A 118 3.72 -13.67 -10.71
N THR A 119 4.17 -14.21 -11.85
CA THR A 119 5.56 -14.08 -12.33
C THR A 119 5.77 -12.92 -13.30
N GLN A 120 4.73 -12.14 -13.57
CA GLN A 120 4.77 -10.99 -14.48
C GLN A 120 4.72 -9.69 -13.69
N ALA A 121 5.77 -8.87 -13.82
CA ALA A 121 5.75 -7.53 -13.25
C ALA A 121 4.67 -6.68 -13.95
N GLY A 122 3.90 -5.93 -13.15
CA GLY A 122 2.87 -5.03 -13.63
C GLY A 122 3.44 -3.70 -14.12
N THR A 123 2.54 -2.83 -14.58
CA THR A 123 2.86 -1.50 -15.12
C THR A 123 2.89 -0.40 -14.07
N CYS A 124 2.69 -0.75 -12.79
CA CYS A 124 2.64 0.16 -11.65
C CYS A 124 3.94 0.14 -10.82
N GLY A 125 5.05 0.55 -11.43
CA GLY A 125 6.34 0.65 -10.72
C GLY A 125 7.07 -0.67 -10.57
N ASP A 126 6.87 -1.58 -11.53
CA ASP A 126 7.57 -2.88 -11.66
C ASP A 126 7.40 -3.81 -10.45
N ASP A 127 6.35 -3.59 -9.64
CA ASP A 127 5.88 -4.55 -8.66
C ASP A 127 5.14 -5.72 -9.34
N TYR A 128 4.79 -6.75 -8.57
CA TYR A 128 4.08 -7.93 -9.08
C TYR A 128 2.58 -7.87 -8.75
N TYR A 129 2.05 -6.66 -8.56
CA TYR A 129 0.64 -6.48 -8.27
C TYR A 129 -0.22 -6.92 -9.45
N CYS A 130 -1.31 -7.61 -9.11
CA CYS A 130 -2.34 -8.07 -10.02
C CYS A 130 -3.67 -8.01 -9.26
N ASP A 131 -4.76 -7.87 -9.98
CA ASP A 131 -6.13 -7.91 -9.44
C ASP A 131 -7.10 -8.43 -10.51
N ALA A 132 -8.38 -8.61 -10.19
CA ALA A 132 -9.36 -9.11 -11.15
C ALA A 132 -9.60 -8.12 -12.31
N ASN A 133 -9.35 -6.83 -12.07
CA ASN A 133 -9.57 -5.76 -13.04
C ASN A 133 -8.36 -5.47 -13.95
N SER A 134 -7.23 -6.14 -13.71
CA SER A 134 -5.95 -5.88 -14.38
C SER A 134 -5.53 -4.41 -14.29
N VAL A 135 -5.74 -3.75 -13.14
CA VAL A 135 -5.44 -2.31 -12.99
C VAL A 135 -3.99 -2.02 -13.35
N CYS A 136 -3.06 -2.89 -12.99
CA CYS A 136 -1.65 -2.75 -13.36
C CYS A 136 -1.22 -3.64 -14.53
N GLY A 137 -2.17 -4.11 -15.34
CA GLY A 137 -1.91 -4.86 -16.58
C GLY A 137 -1.78 -6.37 -16.43
N VAL A 138 -1.94 -6.91 -15.22
CA VAL A 138 -1.93 -8.36 -14.97
C VAL A 138 -3.18 -8.75 -14.18
N ALA A 139 -3.93 -9.72 -14.70
CA ALA A 139 -5.11 -10.27 -14.04
C ALA A 139 -4.73 -11.37 -13.04
N CYS A 140 -5.39 -11.42 -11.88
CA CYS A 140 -5.34 -12.60 -11.01
C CYS A 140 -6.61 -12.72 -10.16
N ALA A 141 -6.71 -13.81 -9.38
CA ALA A 141 -7.82 -14.00 -8.45
C ALA A 141 -7.76 -12.94 -7.34
N GLU A 142 -8.94 -12.46 -6.95
CA GLU A 142 -9.13 -11.40 -5.96
C GLU A 142 -10.25 -11.79 -5.01
N ILE A 143 -10.10 -11.43 -3.73
CA ILE A 143 -11.13 -11.54 -2.71
C ILE A 143 -11.15 -10.22 -1.92
N ASP A 144 -12.23 -9.47 -2.07
CA ASP A 144 -12.44 -8.22 -1.33
C ASP A 144 -12.91 -8.52 0.09
N ILE A 145 -12.17 -8.05 1.09
CA ILE A 145 -12.57 -8.17 2.52
C ILE A 145 -13.28 -6.89 2.96
N GLN A 146 -12.79 -5.75 2.46
CA GLN A 146 -13.32 -4.42 2.70
C GLN A 146 -13.06 -3.54 1.48
N GLU A 147 -14.11 -2.93 0.96
CA GLU A 147 -14.09 -1.69 0.18
C GLU A 147 -15.00 -0.67 0.87
N ALA A 148 -14.42 0.34 1.52
CA ALA A 148 -15.19 1.17 2.44
C ALA A 148 -14.81 2.65 2.47
N SER A 149 -15.77 3.44 2.93
CA SER A 149 -15.64 4.84 3.33
C SER A 149 -16.38 5.03 4.65
N LEU A 150 -16.35 6.23 5.22
CA LEU A 150 -17.16 6.54 6.40
C LEU A 150 -18.68 6.42 6.14
N HIS A 151 -19.10 6.33 4.87
CA HIS A 151 -20.51 6.31 4.47
C HIS A 151 -21.02 4.93 4.01
N ALA A 152 -20.14 4.01 3.61
CA ALA A 152 -20.54 2.74 3.02
C ALA A 152 -19.45 1.66 3.18
N TRP A 153 -19.88 0.40 3.18
CA TRP A 153 -19.04 -0.78 3.26
C TRP A 153 -19.50 -1.82 2.24
N HIS A 154 -18.55 -2.41 1.50
CA HIS A 154 -18.75 -3.55 0.61
C HIS A 154 -17.71 -4.64 0.92
N SER A 155 -18.12 -5.90 0.82
CA SER A 155 -17.31 -7.12 1.02
C SER A 155 -17.85 -8.25 0.18
#